data_AF-S3EFR1-F1
#
_entry.id   AF-S3EFR1-F1
#
_cell.length_a   1.000
_cell.length_b   1.000
_cell.length_c   1.000
_cell.angle_alpha   90.00
_cell.angle_beta   90.00
_cell.angle_gamma   90.00
#
_symmetry.space_group_name_H-M   'P 1'
#
loop_
_entity.id
_entity.type
_entity.pdbx_description
1 polymer ?
#
loop_
_entity_poly.entity_id
_entity_poly.type
_entity_poly.pdbx_seq_one_letter_code
_entity_poly.pdbx_strand_id
1 'polypeptide(L)'
;MISYTLVPATSSPPNTKSYRVINDMPQIPKAVHDAKVTIEIELTDFENGVEALVHAPLGIVQKGDWKIEGKEGELVLVVKMEISCSRLLMGITKGKAESNHPLMGNSFKEVLKTEELG
;
A
#
# COMPACT_ATOMS: atom_id res chain seq x y z
N MET A 1 -1.74 0.08 17.34
CA MET A 1 -2.07 -1.35 17.19
C MET A 1 -2.72 -1.51 15.82
N ILE A 2 -2.22 -2.42 14.98
CA ILE A 2 -2.83 -2.70 13.67
C ILE A 2 -3.80 -3.87 13.84
N SER A 3 -5.04 -3.71 13.37
CA SER A 3 -6.01 -4.81 13.26
C SER A 3 -6.53 -4.88 11.84
N TYR A 4 -6.76 -6.08 11.32
CA TYR A 4 -7.32 -6.29 10.00
C TYR A 4 -8.50 -7.25 10.03
N THR A 5 -9.39 -7.14 9.05
CA THR A 5 -10.52 -8.05 8.86
C THR A 5 -10.69 -8.31 7.38
N LEU A 6 -10.90 -9.58 7.01
CA LEU A 6 -11.25 -9.96 5.64
C LEU A 6 -12.65 -9.43 5.33
N VAL A 7 -12.77 -8.72 4.21
CA VAL A 7 -14.03 -8.16 3.73
C VAL A 7 -14.49 -8.97 2.52
N PRO A 8 -15.77 -9.35 2.42
CA PRO A 8 -16.29 -10.01 1.22
C PRO A 8 -16.07 -9.13 0.00
N ALA A 9 -15.47 -9.68 -1.06
CA ALA A 9 -15.34 -9.00 -2.34
C ALA A 9 -16.74 -8.83 -2.96
N THR A 10 -17.20 -7.60 -3.11
CA THR A 10 -18.52 -7.30 -3.70
C THR A 10 -18.44 -7.09 -5.21
N SER A 11 -17.27 -6.76 -5.75
CA SER A 11 -17.05 -6.54 -7.20
C SER A 11 -15.63 -6.83 -7.71
N SER A 12 -14.76 -7.37 -6.86
CA SER A 12 -13.35 -7.63 -7.20
C SER A 12 -13.18 -8.95 -7.98
N PRO A 13 -12.08 -9.13 -8.73
CA PRO A 13 -11.77 -10.40 -9.40
C PRO A 13 -11.78 -11.61 -8.44
N PRO A 14 -12.09 -12.83 -8.91
CA PRO A 14 -12.23 -14.01 -8.05
C PRO A 14 -10.95 -14.42 -7.29
N ASN A 15 -9.78 -14.01 -7.80
CA ASN A 15 -8.45 -14.16 -7.20
C ASN A 15 -8.05 -12.97 -6.31
N THR A 16 -9.00 -12.10 -5.95
CA THR A 16 -8.74 -10.93 -5.09
C THR A 16 -9.27 -11.16 -3.69
N LYS A 17 -8.46 -10.80 -2.69
CA LYS A 17 -8.87 -10.74 -1.28
C LYS A 17 -8.86 -9.30 -0.82
N SER A 18 -9.97 -8.88 -0.23
CA SER A 18 -10.14 -7.52 0.27
C SER A 18 -10.04 -7.50 1.79
N TYR A 19 -9.34 -6.52 2.34
CA TYR A 19 -9.08 -6.37 3.76
C TYR A 19 -9.42 -4.96 4.19
N ARG A 20 -10.06 -4.84 5.35
CA ARG A 20 -10.17 -3.58 6.07
C ARG A 20 -9.14 -3.58 7.19
N VAL A 21 -8.25 -2.60 7.17
CA VAL A 21 -7.16 -2.45 8.13
C VAL A 21 -7.38 -1.16 8.91
N ILE A 22 -7.40 -1.26 10.24
CA ILE A 22 -7.43 -0.11 11.12
C ILE A 22 -6.01 0.10 11.63
N ASN A 23 -5.46 1.28 11.37
CA ASN A 23 -4.09 1.64 11.74
C ASN A 23 -4.06 2.99 12.47
N ASP A 24 -3.15 3.12 13.42
CA ASP A 24 -2.87 4.41 14.06
C ASP A 24 -1.90 5.21 13.18
N MET A 25 -2.27 6.43 12.78
CA MET A 25 -1.44 7.34 11.97
C MET A 25 -1.13 8.63 12.75
N PRO A 26 -0.31 8.55 13.82
CA PRO A 26 0.00 9.71 14.66
C PRO A 26 0.69 10.86 13.91
N GLN A 27 1.27 10.58 12.75
CA GLN A 27 1.95 11.56 11.89
C GLN A 27 1.00 12.45 11.09
N ILE A 28 -0.28 12.08 10.94
CA ILE A 28 -1.28 12.99 10.37
C ILE A 28 -1.77 13.91 11.49
N PRO A 29 -1.71 15.25 11.31
CA PRO A 29 -2.17 16.18 12.33
C PRO A 29 -3.61 15.88 12.77
N LYS A 30 -3.88 15.90 14.08
CA LYS A 30 -5.23 15.66 14.64
C LYS A 30 -6.29 16.63 14.12
N ALA A 31 -5.89 17.81 13.66
CA ALA A 31 -6.79 18.79 13.04
C ALA A 31 -7.35 18.30 11.68
N VAL A 32 -6.73 17.29 11.07
CA VAL A 32 -7.07 16.78 9.73
C VAL A 32 -7.74 15.40 9.81
N HIS A 33 -7.49 14.60 10.85
CA HIS A 33 -8.17 13.31 11.06
C HIS A 33 -8.11 12.82 12.51
N ASP A 34 -8.99 11.89 12.89
CA ASP A 34 -8.86 11.08 14.10
C ASP A 34 -7.66 10.14 13.99
N ALA A 35 -6.91 9.93 15.08
CA ALA A 35 -5.64 9.20 15.09
C ALA A 35 -5.68 7.77 14.50
N LYS A 36 -6.87 7.20 14.29
CA LYS A 36 -7.10 5.90 13.66
C LYS A 36 -7.64 6.09 12.24
N VAL A 37 -6.91 5.59 11.26
CA VAL A 37 -7.38 5.46 9.88
C VAL A 37 -7.93 4.07 9.64
N THR A 38 -9.02 4.01 8.88
CA THR A 38 -9.46 2.79 8.21
C THR A 38 -8.92 2.81 6.78
N ILE A 39 -8.20 1.78 6.41
CA ILE A 39 -7.60 1.56 5.10
C ILE A 39 -8.26 0.33 4.50
N GLU A 40 -8.58 0.37 3.22
CA GLU A 40 -9.04 -0.78 2.45
C GLU A 40 -7.89 -1.26 1.55
N ILE A 41 -7.62 -2.56 1.56
CA ILE A 41 -6.54 -3.18 0.80
C ILE A 41 -7.14 -4.31 -0.01
N GLU A 42 -6.96 -4.29 -1.31
CA GLU A 42 -7.23 -5.41 -2.21
C GLU A 42 -5.90 -6.03 -2.62
N LEU A 43 -5.80 -7.35 -2.49
CA LEU A 43 -4.65 -8.14 -2.92
C LEU A 43 -5.11 -9.14 -3.97
N THR A 44 -4.60 -9.00 -5.18
CA THR A 44 -4.95 -9.84 -6.33
C THR A 44 -3.79 -10.75 -6.64
N ASP A 45 -3.98 -12.07 -6.52
CA ASP A 45 -2.95 -13.06 -6.78
C ASP A 45 -2.69 -13.20 -8.29
N PHE A 46 -1.42 -13.14 -8.72
CA PHE A 46 -0.98 -13.43 -10.08
C PHE A 46 0.04 -14.57 -10.08
N GLU A 47 0.37 -15.13 -11.25
CA GLU A 47 1.26 -16.30 -11.38
C GLU A 47 2.62 -16.11 -10.68
N ASN A 48 3.18 -14.89 -10.73
CA ASN A 48 4.50 -14.58 -10.20
C ASN A 48 4.50 -13.52 -9.08
N GLY A 49 3.34 -13.25 -8.47
CA GLY A 49 3.24 -12.12 -7.57
C GLY A 49 1.84 -11.76 -7.10
N VAL A 50 1.73 -10.54 -6.59
CA VAL A 50 0.50 -9.96 -6.07
C VAL A 50 0.41 -8.51 -6.53
N GLU A 51 -0.75 -8.11 -7.03
CA GLU A 51 -1.08 -6.69 -7.16
C GLU A 51 -1.79 -6.23 -5.88
N ALA A 52 -1.37 -5.09 -5.34
CA ALA A 52 -1.95 -4.49 -4.15
C ALA A 52 -2.60 -3.15 -4.51
N LEU A 53 -3.89 -3.00 -4.26
CA LEU A 53 -4.60 -1.72 -4.35
C LEU A 53 -5.03 -1.27 -2.96
N VAL A 54 -4.53 -0.14 -2.52
CA VAL A 54 -4.78 0.41 -1.19
C VAL A 54 -5.53 1.72 -1.31
N HIS A 55 -6.67 1.82 -0.65
CA HIS A 55 -7.44 3.04 -0.46
C HIS A 55 -7.34 3.46 1.00
N ALA A 56 -6.72 4.61 1.25
CA ALA A 56 -6.61 5.20 2.56
C ALA A 56 -7.39 6.54 2.61
N PRO A 57 -7.70 7.06 3.83
CA PRO A 57 -8.42 8.32 3.97
C PRO A 57 -7.69 9.49 3.30
N LEU A 58 -8.42 10.60 3.13
CA LEU A 58 -7.91 11.83 2.51
C LEU A 58 -7.47 11.66 1.03
N GLY A 59 -8.08 10.70 0.33
CA GLY A 59 -7.85 10.47 -1.09
C GLY A 59 -6.49 9.86 -1.41
N ILE A 60 -5.86 9.18 -0.45
CA ILE A 60 -4.61 8.46 -0.69
C ILE A 60 -4.96 7.14 -1.37
N VAL A 61 -4.44 6.94 -2.58
CA VAL A 61 -4.50 5.67 -3.30
C VAL A 61 -3.09 5.20 -3.55
N GLN A 62 -2.83 3.92 -3.27
CA GLN A 62 -1.54 3.31 -3.56
C GLN A 62 -1.76 2.03 -4.36
N LYS A 63 -1.03 1.90 -5.46
CA LYS A 63 -0.98 0.69 -6.30
C LYS A 63 0.39 0.05 -6.16
N GLY A 64 0.43 -1.26 -5.95
CA GLY A 64 1.65 -2.02 -5.79
C GLY A 64 1.68 -3.22 -6.74
N ASP A 65 2.84 -3.46 -7.35
CA ASP A 65 3.14 -4.67 -8.13
C ASP A 65 4.28 -5.39 -7.42
N TRP A 66 3.96 -6.52 -6.78
CA TRP A 66 4.87 -7.29 -5.94
C TRP A 66 5.22 -8.58 -6.64
N LYS A 67 6.49 -8.75 -7.00
CA LYS A 67 6.97 -9.90 -7.77
C LYS A 67 8.10 -10.63 -7.06
N ILE A 68 8.11 -11.94 -7.21
CA ILE A 68 9.27 -12.75 -6.80
C ILE A 68 10.19 -12.88 -8.02
N GLU A 69 11.42 -12.41 -7.87
CA GLU A 69 12.48 -12.54 -8.89
C GLU A 69 13.66 -13.34 -8.31
N GLY A 70 14.50 -13.89 -9.18
CA GLY A 70 15.72 -14.60 -8.77
C GLY A 70 15.72 -16.08 -9.14
N LYS A 71 16.64 -16.82 -8.52
CA LYS A 71 16.81 -18.28 -8.71
C LYS A 71 16.55 -18.99 -7.39
N GLU A 72 16.32 -20.30 -7.44
CA GLU A 72 16.19 -21.12 -6.24
C GLU A 72 17.42 -20.95 -5.32
N GLY A 73 17.19 -20.55 -4.07
CA GLY A 73 18.23 -20.18 -3.10
C GLY A 73 18.59 -18.68 -3.04
N GLU A 74 18.15 -17.88 -4.02
CA GLU A 74 18.42 -16.43 -4.14
C GLU A 74 17.16 -15.65 -4.57
N LEU A 75 16.00 -15.97 -4.00
CA LEU A 75 14.76 -15.28 -4.31
C LEU A 75 14.71 -13.91 -3.63
N VAL A 76 14.27 -12.91 -4.38
CA VAL A 76 14.06 -11.54 -3.91
C VAL A 76 12.62 -11.11 -4.18
N LEU A 77 12.01 -10.46 -3.19
CA LEU A 77 10.75 -9.75 -3.38
C LEU A 77 11.07 -8.38 -3.98
N VAL A 78 10.55 -8.12 -5.16
CA VAL A 78 10.62 -6.82 -5.84
C VAL A 78 9.26 -6.17 -5.74
N VAL A 79 9.19 -5.06 -5.00
CA VAL A 79 7.97 -4.28 -4.82
C VAL A 79 8.10 -2.98 -5.59
N LYS A 80 7.19 -2.76 -6.53
CA LYS A 80 6.95 -1.45 -7.15
C LYS A 80 5.71 -0.84 -6.55
N MET A 81 5.71 0.49 -6.41
CA MET A 81 4.62 1.20 -5.75
C MET A 81 4.40 2.56 -6.41
N GLU A 82 3.15 2.84 -6.78
CA GLU A 82 2.68 4.13 -7.25
C GLU A 82 1.73 4.70 -6.19
N ILE A 83 1.90 5.97 -5.83
CA ILE A 83 1.13 6.63 -4.78
C ILE A 83 0.50 7.90 -5.37
N SER A 84 -0.83 7.98 -5.29
CA SER A 84 -1.63 9.15 -5.67
C SER A 84 -2.23 9.77 -4.41
N CYS A 85 -1.94 11.04 -4.14
CA CYS A 85 -2.54 11.81 -3.05
C CYS A 85 -2.37 13.32 -3.31
N SER A 86 -2.98 14.16 -2.46
CA SER A 86 -2.81 15.61 -2.57
C SER A 86 -1.37 16.04 -2.29
N ARG A 87 -0.93 17.16 -2.90
CA ARG A 87 0.43 17.71 -2.70
C ARG A 87 0.77 17.93 -1.22
N LEU A 88 -0.22 18.29 -0.41
CA LEU A 88 -0.06 18.50 1.04
C LEU A 88 0.33 17.20 1.76
N LEU A 89 -0.23 16.06 1.33
CA LEU A 89 -0.01 14.77 1.98
C LEU A 89 1.20 14.03 1.43
N MET A 90 1.67 14.37 0.23
CA MET A 90 2.74 13.67 -0.46
C MET A 90 4.00 13.46 0.40
N GLY A 91 4.44 14.50 1.13
CA GLY A 91 5.61 14.37 2.02
C GLY A 91 5.40 13.36 3.15
N ILE A 92 4.22 13.35 3.76
CA ILE A 92 3.87 12.42 4.86
C ILE A 92 3.75 10.99 4.31
N THR A 93 3.04 10.83 3.18
CA THR A 93 2.80 9.51 2.57
C THR A 93 4.10 8.90 2.06
N LYS A 94 4.94 9.68 1.39
CA LYS A 94 6.27 9.25 0.94
C LYS A 94 7.16 8.87 2.13
N GLY A 95 7.28 9.72 3.14
CA GLY A 95 8.09 9.42 4.33
C GLY A 95 7.63 8.15 5.05
N LYS A 96 6.32 7.88 5.07
CA LYS A 96 5.78 6.62 5.61
C LYS A 96 6.16 5.41 4.75
N ALA A 97 6.01 5.51 3.43
CA ALA A 97 6.38 4.44 2.49
C ALA A 97 7.88 4.10 2.60
N GLU A 98 8.75 5.12 2.64
CA GLU A 98 10.19 4.95 2.84
C GLU A 98 10.54 4.36 4.21
N SER A 99 9.84 4.76 5.29
CA SER A 99 10.07 4.16 6.61
C SER A 99 9.68 2.68 6.69
N ASN A 100 8.71 2.25 5.86
CA ASN A 100 8.28 0.87 5.77
C ASN A 100 9.17 0.03 4.82
N HIS A 101 9.98 0.67 3.97
CA HIS A 101 10.83 0.02 2.96
C HIS A 101 11.75 -1.07 3.55
N PRO A 102 12.50 -0.84 4.66
CA PRO A 102 13.38 -1.88 5.22
C PRO A 102 12.62 -3.06 5.83
N LEU A 103 11.34 -2.87 6.16
CA LEU A 103 10.49 -3.89 6.78
C LEU A 103 9.89 -4.86 5.75
N MET A 104 9.90 -4.50 4.46
CA MET A 104 9.34 -5.30 3.36
C MET A 104 10.39 -6.17 2.63
N GLY A 105 11.64 -6.19 3.09
CA GLY A 105 12.73 -7.00 2.53
C GLY A 105 13.84 -6.16 1.90
N ASN A 106 15.02 -6.77 1.70
CA ASN A 106 16.28 -6.08 1.33
C ASN A 106 16.33 -5.49 -0.10
N SER A 107 15.26 -5.52 -0.90
CA SER A 107 15.34 -5.23 -2.34
C SER A 107 14.06 -4.64 -2.94
N PHE A 108 13.58 -3.52 -2.39
CA PHE A 108 12.59 -2.68 -3.04
C PHE A 108 13.27 -1.74 -4.05
N LYS A 109 12.95 -1.88 -5.34
CA LYS A 109 13.39 -1.00 -6.43
C LYS A 109 12.30 0.04 -6.68
N GLU A 110 12.54 1.24 -6.16
CA GLU A 110 11.60 2.35 -6.19
C GLU A 110 11.38 2.89 -7.62
N VAL A 111 10.12 2.96 -8.05
CA VAL A 111 9.68 3.77 -9.19
C VAL A 111 8.51 4.60 -8.70
N LEU A 112 8.80 5.76 -8.09
CA LEU A 112 7.77 6.74 -7.75
C LEU A 112 7.33 7.44 -9.03
N LYS A 113 6.08 7.24 -9.45
CA LYS A 113 5.41 8.12 -10.40
C LYS A 113 4.35 8.92 -9.66
N THR A 114 4.46 10.25 -9.74
CA THR A 114 3.47 11.18 -9.21
C THR A 114 2.56 11.62 -10.35
N GLU A 115 1.26 11.33 -10.25
CA GLU A 115 0.25 12.01 -11.06
C GLU A 115 -0.47 13.03 -10.18
N GLU A 116 -0.49 14.28 -10.63
CA GLU A 116 -1.27 15.33 -9.98
C GLU A 116 -2.73 15.18 -10.40
N LEU A 117 -3.61 14.94 -9.42
CA LEU A 117 -5.05 15.05 -9.65
C LEU A 117 -5.36 16.54 -9.87
N GLY A 118 -5.63 16.90 -11.13
CA GLY A 118 -6.06 18.24 -11.56
C GLY A 118 -7.47 18.60 -11.12
#